data_AF-A0A3M2A0C8-F1
#
_entry.id   AF-A0A3M2A0C8-F1
#
_cell.length_a   1.000
_cell.length_b   1.000
_cell.length_c   1.000
_cell.angle_alpha   90.00
_cell.angle_beta   90.00
_cell.angle_gamma   90.00
#
_symmetry.space_group_name_H-M   'P 1'
#
loop_
_entity.id
_entity.type
_entity.pdbx_description
1 polymer ?
#
loop_
_entity_poly.entity_id
_entity_poly.type
_entity_poly.pdbx_seq_one_letter_code
_entity_poly.pdbx_strand_id
1 'polypeptide(L)'
;MIAAALLAIAACDRGDSSVATPPQPSDETTAPAATARKGDRLPAAPGSDDRPTAASGTGSPATATSGAADVDAAVRRALAELARLGQSAQAKLARHDGPGCLADLDTIEAKVPELASSYAMLRAQCLMEAGHCAEGKERVVAWYVRYGGMTEAGAKGIADQIAARHCRGGDSTVADRVRTALADLADAAYVNPRSPAYCTERLAILDTLAPRLADDDRSDPTIRGGLDALFHTGAACYAHAADCGAAWRTYRTRFPRPDGLSAEQTEKVVKDSFAAAISGCPRP
;
A
#
# COMPACT_ATOMS: atom_id res chain seq x y z
N MET A 1 -24.79 -69.23 -2.09
CA MET A 1 -23.89 -69.67 -0.99
C MET A 1 -22.72 -68.71 -0.93
N ILE A 2 -22.34 -68.31 0.30
CA ILE A 2 -21.31 -67.33 0.70
C ILE A 2 -21.74 -65.86 0.52
N ALA A 3 -21.69 -64.96 1.49
CA ALA A 3 -21.76 -64.98 2.96
C ALA A 3 -22.04 -63.52 3.35
N ALA A 4 -22.97 -63.32 4.28
CA ALA A 4 -23.36 -62.01 4.78
C ALA A 4 -22.31 -61.45 5.75
N ALA A 5 -21.92 -60.18 5.58
CA ALA A 5 -21.19 -59.40 6.57
C ALA A 5 -22.09 -58.28 7.10
N LEU A 6 -22.72 -58.57 8.24
CA LEU A 6 -23.33 -57.61 9.14
C LEU A 6 -22.21 -56.78 9.79
N LEU A 7 -22.19 -55.47 9.55
CA LEU A 7 -21.47 -54.54 10.41
C LEU A 7 -22.46 -53.80 11.31
N ALA A 8 -22.22 -53.97 12.61
CA ALA A 8 -22.97 -53.38 13.70
C ALA A 8 -22.79 -51.86 13.73
N ILE A 9 -23.90 -51.13 13.77
CA ILE A 9 -23.95 -49.72 14.14
C ILE A 9 -23.94 -49.70 15.67
N ALA A 10 -22.78 -49.40 16.25
CA ALA A 10 -22.66 -49.09 17.66
C ALA A 10 -23.30 -47.72 17.92
N ALA A 11 -24.15 -47.67 18.95
CA ALA A 11 -24.78 -46.47 19.45
C ALA A 11 -23.73 -45.44 19.87
N CYS A 12 -23.74 -44.26 19.25
CA CYS A 12 -23.13 -43.07 19.84
C CYS A 12 -24.10 -42.51 20.87
N ASP A 13 -23.64 -42.62 22.11
CA ASP A 13 -24.12 -42.02 23.32
C ASP A 13 -24.47 -40.53 23.11
N ARG A 14 -25.65 -40.11 23.56
CA ARG A 14 -26.01 -38.70 23.66
C ARG A 14 -25.32 -38.15 24.90
N GLY A 15 -24.04 -37.82 24.74
CA GLY A 15 -23.34 -36.96 25.69
C GLY A 15 -23.97 -35.57 25.66
N ASP A 16 -24.55 -35.18 26.80
CA ASP A 16 -24.82 -33.80 27.15
C ASP A 16 -23.58 -32.95 26.86
N SER A 17 -23.59 -32.30 25.70
CA SER A 17 -22.71 -31.17 25.46
C SER A 17 -23.31 -30.01 26.24
N SER A 18 -22.97 -29.96 27.53
CA SER A 18 -22.77 -28.71 28.24
C SER A 18 -22.09 -27.77 27.26
N VAL A 19 -22.81 -26.73 26.84
CA VAL A 19 -22.25 -25.63 26.08
C VAL A 19 -21.21 -25.03 27.00
N ALA A 20 -19.97 -25.49 26.86
CA ALA A 20 -18.82 -24.76 27.33
C ALA A 20 -18.90 -23.43 26.57
N THR A 21 -19.42 -22.43 27.27
CA THR A 21 -19.18 -21.03 26.96
C THR A 21 -17.73 -20.93 26.50
N PRO A 22 -17.44 -20.46 25.27
CA PRO A 22 -16.07 -20.19 24.91
C PRO A 22 -15.50 -19.32 26.02
N PRO A 23 -14.28 -19.59 26.54
CA PRO A 23 -13.69 -18.72 27.53
C PRO A 23 -13.82 -17.30 26.97
N GLN A 24 -14.59 -16.48 27.69
CA GLN A 24 -14.51 -15.04 27.52
C GLN A 24 -13.01 -14.75 27.50
N PRO A 25 -12.48 -14.02 26.51
CA PRO A 25 -11.15 -13.49 26.65
C PRO A 25 -11.19 -12.73 27.96
N SER A 26 -10.46 -13.24 28.96
CA SER A 26 -10.25 -12.49 30.18
C SER A 26 -9.75 -11.12 29.73
N ASP A 27 -10.47 -10.08 30.13
CA ASP A 27 -9.97 -8.72 30.22
C ASP A 27 -8.81 -8.71 31.23
N GLU A 28 -7.72 -9.33 30.82
CA GLU A 28 -6.46 -9.42 31.52
C GLU A 28 -5.35 -9.59 30.46
N THR A 29 -5.45 -8.81 29.39
CA THR A 29 -4.23 -8.19 28.89
C THR A 29 -3.85 -7.15 29.91
N THR A 30 -3.14 -7.59 30.95
CA THR A 30 -2.10 -6.78 31.55
C THR A 30 -1.28 -6.28 30.38
N ALA A 31 -1.52 -5.02 30.01
CA ALA A 31 -0.64 -4.31 29.12
C ALA A 31 0.78 -4.66 29.59
N PRO A 32 1.70 -5.10 28.72
CA PRO A 32 3.09 -4.96 29.09
C PRO A 32 3.18 -3.49 29.48
N ALA A 33 3.51 -3.24 30.75
CA ALA A 33 3.79 -1.90 31.20
C ALA A 33 4.73 -1.38 30.13
N ALA A 34 4.23 -0.43 29.34
CA ALA A 34 5.07 0.55 28.76
C ALA A 34 5.75 1.12 30.00
N THR A 35 6.92 0.56 30.30
CA THR A 35 8.06 1.37 30.64
C THR A 35 8.10 2.37 29.49
N ALA A 36 7.31 3.44 29.68
CA ALA A 36 7.68 4.75 29.27
C ALA A 36 9.17 4.77 29.59
N ARG A 37 9.99 4.70 28.54
CA ARG A 37 11.34 5.20 28.64
C ARG A 37 11.15 6.66 29.04
N LYS A 38 11.10 6.82 30.35
CA LYS A 38 11.29 8.04 31.11
C LYS A 38 12.40 8.74 30.37
N GLY A 39 12.05 9.88 29.78
CA GLY A 39 12.80 10.47 28.70
C GLY A 39 14.29 10.41 28.95
N ASP A 40 15.01 10.01 27.91
CA ASP A 40 16.37 10.48 27.73
C ASP A 40 16.29 12.00 27.61
N ARG A 41 16.25 12.64 28.79
CA ARG A 41 16.66 14.02 28.96
C ARG A 41 18.02 14.08 28.29
N LEU A 42 18.08 14.84 27.21
CA LEU A 42 19.31 15.49 26.78
C LEU A 42 20.05 15.96 28.04
N PRO A 43 21.36 15.68 28.16
CA PRO A 43 22.14 16.11 29.31
C PRO A 43 21.93 17.61 29.52
N ALA A 44 21.45 17.96 30.72
CA ALA A 44 21.41 19.34 31.16
C ALA A 44 22.84 19.89 31.04
N ALA A 45 22.98 20.98 30.29
CA ALA A 45 24.22 21.74 30.27
C ALA A 45 24.59 22.12 31.72
N PRO A 46 25.88 22.02 32.11
CA PRO A 46 26.33 22.45 33.42
C PRO A 46 26.06 23.94 33.59
N GLY A 47 25.41 24.27 34.71
CA GLY A 47 25.22 25.64 35.16
C GLY A 47 26.57 26.33 35.32
N SER A 48 26.66 27.51 34.73
CA SER A 48 27.67 28.51 35.05
C SER A 48 26.93 29.72 35.59
N ASP A 49 26.72 29.70 36.91
CA ASP A 49 26.57 30.91 37.70
C ASP A 49 27.97 31.55 37.77
N ASP A 50 28.21 32.54 36.92
CA ASP A 50 29.14 33.63 37.25
C ASP A 50 28.68 34.88 36.52
N ARG A 51 28.21 35.84 37.33
CA ARG A 51 27.62 37.11 36.92
C ARG A 51 28.64 38.22 37.20
N PRO A 52 29.36 38.74 36.19
CA PRO A 52 29.98 40.04 36.30
C PRO A 52 28.98 41.12 35.92
N THR A 53 28.57 41.90 36.91
CA THR A 53 27.90 43.19 36.74
C THR A 53 28.90 44.14 36.07
N ALA A 54 28.80 44.32 34.75
CA ALA A 54 29.59 45.29 33.99
C ALA A 54 28.70 46.40 33.43
N ALA A 55 29.21 47.62 33.57
CA ALA A 55 28.53 48.88 33.45
C ALA A 55 27.93 49.18 32.06
N SER A 56 26.82 49.90 32.09
CA SER A 56 26.19 50.57 30.95
C SER A 56 27.19 51.46 30.21
N GLY A 57 27.63 51.01 29.03
CA GLY A 57 28.25 51.84 28.01
C GLY A 57 27.23 52.16 26.92
N THR A 58 26.62 53.34 26.98
CA THR A 58 25.85 53.93 25.87
C THR A 58 26.78 54.33 24.74
N GLY A 59 27.18 53.36 23.92
CA GLY A 59 27.83 53.58 22.63
C GLY A 59 26.89 53.09 21.54
N SER A 60 26.25 54.01 20.83
CA SER A 60 25.35 53.73 19.72
C SER A 60 26.13 53.23 18.49
N PRO A 61 25.86 52.03 17.94
CA PRO A 61 26.28 51.65 16.59
C PRO A 61 25.02 51.53 15.73
N ALA A 62 24.34 52.65 15.50
CA ALA A 62 23.20 52.71 14.60
C ALA A 62 23.68 52.77 13.14
N THR A 63 24.08 51.63 12.54
CA THR A 63 24.05 51.47 11.06
C THR A 63 24.30 50.06 10.48
N ALA A 64 24.62 49.02 11.25
CA ALA A 64 24.95 47.69 10.67
C ALA A 64 23.81 46.65 10.65
N THR A 65 22.62 46.97 11.21
CA THR A 65 21.55 45.99 11.48
C THR A 65 20.58 45.75 10.32
N SER A 66 20.56 46.60 9.29
CA SER A 66 19.61 46.47 8.17
C SER A 66 19.94 45.29 7.25
N GLY A 67 21.22 45.07 6.94
CA GLY A 67 21.64 44.03 5.99
C GLY A 67 21.37 42.60 6.48
N ALA A 68 21.51 42.33 7.78
CA ALA A 68 21.26 41.00 8.34
C ALA A 68 19.76 40.62 8.30
N ALA A 69 18.87 41.58 8.56
CA ALA A 69 17.43 41.35 8.51
C ALA A 69 16.94 41.09 7.08
N ASP A 70 17.51 41.78 6.09
CA ASP A 70 17.17 41.59 4.68
C ASP A 70 17.62 40.22 4.15
N VAL A 71 18.80 39.74 4.56
CA VAL A 71 19.31 38.39 4.23
C VAL A 71 18.40 37.32 4.83
N ASP A 72 18.06 37.43 6.11
CA ASP A 72 17.16 36.50 6.80
C ASP A 72 15.75 36.47 6.18
N ALA A 73 15.21 37.62 5.80
CA ALA A 73 13.94 37.71 5.06
C ALA A 73 14.03 37.07 3.66
N ALA A 74 15.13 37.25 2.95
CA ALA A 74 15.36 36.62 1.65
C ALA A 74 15.46 35.08 1.76
N VAL A 75 16.20 34.58 2.76
CA VAL A 75 16.31 33.14 3.05
C VAL A 75 14.94 32.55 3.38
N ARG A 76 14.16 33.18 4.25
CA ARG A 76 12.78 32.72 4.57
C ARG A 76 11.89 32.66 3.33
N ARG A 77 11.95 33.67 2.45
CA ARG A 77 11.16 33.67 1.21
C ARG A 77 11.58 32.54 0.27
N ALA A 78 12.88 32.30 0.11
CA ALA A 78 13.39 31.21 -0.70
C ALA A 78 12.95 29.84 -0.15
N LEU A 79 13.04 29.62 1.16
CA LEU A 79 12.57 28.39 1.79
C LEU A 79 11.05 28.19 1.63
N ALA A 80 10.26 29.25 1.76
CA ALA A 80 8.81 29.19 1.53
C ALA A 80 8.46 28.84 0.07
N GLU A 81 9.21 29.36 -0.90
CA GLU A 81 9.04 29.03 -2.31
C GLU A 81 9.34 27.55 -2.58
N LEU A 82 10.46 27.03 -2.05
CA LEU A 82 10.83 25.61 -2.19
C LEU A 82 9.77 24.69 -1.55
N ALA A 83 9.27 25.06 -0.37
CA ALA A 83 8.18 24.32 0.28
C ALA A 83 6.91 24.28 -0.58
N ARG A 84 6.55 25.42 -1.20
CA ARG A 84 5.40 25.51 -2.12
C ARG A 84 5.58 24.63 -3.36
N LEU A 85 6.78 24.58 -3.93
CA LEU A 85 7.09 23.68 -5.06
C LEU A 85 6.96 22.21 -4.64
N GLY A 86 7.48 21.83 -3.47
CA GLY A 86 7.36 20.46 -2.97
C GLY A 86 5.90 20.03 -2.73
N GLN A 87 5.07 20.93 -2.19
CA GLN A 87 3.63 20.69 -2.02
C GLN A 87 2.90 20.62 -3.37
N SER A 88 3.26 21.49 -4.32
CA SER A 88 2.72 21.47 -5.68
C SER A 88 3.03 20.15 -6.39
N ALA A 89 4.27 19.66 -6.29
CA ALA A 89 4.68 18.38 -6.85
C ALA A 89 3.83 17.21 -6.30
N GLN A 90 3.63 17.14 -4.97
CA GLN A 90 2.77 16.14 -4.35
C GLN A 90 1.31 16.25 -4.84
N ALA A 91 0.78 17.47 -4.94
CA ALA A 91 -0.58 17.69 -5.41
C ALA A 91 -0.76 17.27 -6.88
N LYS A 92 0.28 17.45 -7.71
CA LYS A 92 0.30 17.01 -9.11
C LYS A 92 0.39 15.49 -9.20
N LEU A 93 1.25 14.84 -8.40
CA LEU A 93 1.28 13.38 -8.28
C LEU A 93 -0.10 12.81 -7.93
N ALA A 94 -0.78 13.39 -6.93
CA ALA A 94 -2.12 12.95 -6.52
C ALA A 94 -3.20 13.10 -7.61
N ARG A 95 -2.95 13.96 -8.62
CA ARG A 95 -3.82 14.14 -9.79
C ARG A 95 -3.33 13.38 -11.02
N HIS A 96 -2.34 12.49 -10.87
CA HIS A 96 -1.70 11.75 -11.97
C HIS A 96 -1.02 12.66 -13.01
N ASP A 97 -0.56 13.84 -12.61
CA ASP A 97 0.23 14.75 -13.44
C ASP A 97 1.73 14.53 -13.17
N GLY A 98 2.25 13.38 -13.64
CA GLY A 98 3.66 13.02 -13.55
C GLY A 98 4.60 14.07 -14.14
N PRO A 99 4.40 14.52 -15.39
CA PRO A 99 5.24 15.54 -16.02
C PRO A 99 5.25 16.87 -15.25
N GLY A 100 4.08 17.35 -14.83
CA GLY A 100 4.00 18.59 -14.06
C GLY A 100 4.63 18.45 -12.66
N CYS A 101 4.55 17.28 -12.04
CA CYS A 101 5.27 17.00 -10.79
C CYS A 101 6.78 17.06 -11.00
N LEU A 102 7.30 16.40 -12.04
CA LEU A 102 8.74 16.40 -12.35
C LEU A 102 9.26 17.83 -12.58
N ALA A 103 8.52 18.66 -13.31
CA ALA A 103 8.90 20.05 -13.55
C ALA A 103 9.05 20.88 -12.26
N ASP A 104 8.20 20.65 -11.25
CA ASP A 104 8.35 21.31 -9.94
C ASP A 104 9.61 20.82 -9.21
N LEU A 105 9.92 19.53 -9.28
CA LEU A 105 11.11 18.95 -8.66
C LEU A 105 12.41 19.38 -9.36
N ASP A 106 12.40 19.47 -10.69
CA ASP A 106 13.51 20.02 -11.47
C ASP A 106 13.80 21.47 -11.07
N THR A 107 12.75 22.26 -10.80
CA THR A 107 12.91 23.64 -10.33
C THR A 107 13.54 23.70 -8.93
N ILE A 108 13.17 22.78 -8.03
CA ILE A 108 13.79 22.66 -6.70
C ILE A 108 15.27 22.28 -6.84
N GLU A 109 15.56 21.25 -7.62
CA GLU A 109 16.93 20.71 -7.81
C GLU A 109 17.86 21.75 -8.47
N ALA A 110 17.35 22.53 -9.42
CA ALA A 110 18.11 23.63 -10.02
C ALA A 110 18.41 24.77 -9.04
N LYS A 111 17.54 25.02 -8.05
CA LYS A 111 17.72 26.06 -7.02
C LYS A 111 18.60 25.60 -5.86
N VAL A 112 18.41 24.35 -5.41
CA VAL A 112 19.11 23.76 -4.26
C VAL A 112 19.39 22.28 -4.55
N PRO A 113 20.49 21.96 -5.25
CA PRO A 113 20.84 20.58 -5.64
C PRO A 113 20.92 19.60 -4.45
N GLU A 114 21.27 20.09 -3.27
CA GLU A 114 21.38 19.30 -2.04
C GLU A 114 20.04 18.65 -1.64
N LEU A 115 18.91 19.26 -2.01
CA LEU A 115 17.57 18.74 -1.73
C LEU A 115 17.15 17.60 -2.68
N ALA A 116 17.91 17.30 -3.74
CA ALA A 116 17.56 16.23 -4.67
C ALA A 116 17.42 14.86 -3.97
N SER A 117 18.22 14.62 -2.93
CA SER A 117 18.14 13.40 -2.11
C SER A 117 16.86 13.34 -1.27
N SER A 118 16.41 14.47 -0.72
CA SER A 118 15.18 14.57 0.08
C SER A 118 13.92 14.33 -0.75
N TYR A 119 13.96 14.64 -2.05
CA TYR A 119 12.84 14.44 -2.98
C TYR A 119 12.99 13.19 -3.86
N ALA A 120 14.00 12.34 -3.65
CA ALA A 120 14.29 11.22 -4.53
C ALA A 120 13.11 10.24 -4.69
N MET A 121 12.39 9.94 -3.61
CA MET A 121 11.22 9.06 -3.64
C MET A 121 10.02 9.69 -4.36
N LEU A 122 9.76 10.98 -4.12
CA LEU A 122 8.70 11.70 -4.83
C LEU A 122 9.01 11.78 -6.33
N ARG A 123 10.27 12.03 -6.69
CA ARG A 123 10.73 12.02 -8.08
C ARG A 123 10.53 10.66 -8.74
N ALA A 124 10.86 9.57 -8.05
CA ALA A 124 10.64 8.22 -8.55
C ALA A 124 9.16 7.95 -8.88
N GLN A 125 8.24 8.35 -7.99
CA GLN A 125 6.80 8.21 -8.22
C GLN A 125 6.33 9.06 -9.41
N CYS A 126 6.84 10.29 -9.54
CA CYS A 126 6.48 11.17 -10.66
C CYS A 126 7.04 10.69 -12.00
N LEU A 127 8.21 10.05 -12.02
CA LEU A 127 8.74 9.34 -13.20
C LEU A 127 7.78 8.22 -13.63
N MET A 128 7.31 7.39 -12.69
CA MET A 128 6.37 6.31 -12.97
C MET A 128 5.04 6.82 -13.56
N GLU A 129 4.47 7.89 -12.98
CA GLU A 129 3.24 8.52 -13.51
C GLU A 129 3.46 9.21 -14.86
N ALA A 130 4.68 9.67 -15.15
CA ALA A 130 5.06 10.21 -16.45
C ALA A 130 5.33 9.13 -17.52
N GLY A 131 5.25 7.83 -17.16
CA GLY A 131 5.51 6.71 -18.07
C GLY A 131 6.98 6.28 -18.15
N HIS A 132 7.83 6.75 -17.25
CA HIS A 132 9.21 6.31 -17.05
C HIS A 132 9.28 5.34 -15.85
N CYS A 133 8.54 4.25 -15.94
CA CYS A 133 8.40 3.23 -14.90
C CYS A 133 9.73 2.53 -14.58
N ALA A 134 10.55 2.20 -15.58
CA ALA A 134 11.83 1.53 -15.35
C ALA A 134 12.79 2.44 -14.54
N GLU A 135 12.97 3.68 -15.00
CA GLU A 135 13.79 4.69 -14.32
C GLU A 135 13.28 4.98 -12.90
N GLY A 136 11.95 5.11 -12.75
CA GLY A 136 11.32 5.28 -11.45
C GLY A 136 11.65 4.13 -10.50
N LYS A 137 11.55 2.87 -10.95
CA LYS A 137 11.87 1.68 -10.13
C LYS A 137 13.33 1.64 -9.73
N GLU A 138 14.25 1.88 -10.67
CA GLU A 138 15.69 1.95 -10.40
C GLU A 138 16.01 2.99 -9.31
N ARG A 139 15.35 4.16 -9.38
CA ARG A 139 15.51 5.20 -8.37
C ARG A 139 15.00 4.78 -6.99
N VAL A 140 13.88 4.07 -6.91
CA VAL A 140 13.40 3.47 -5.65
C VAL A 140 14.41 2.47 -5.09
N VAL A 141 14.90 1.56 -5.94
CA VAL A 141 15.88 0.53 -5.53
C VAL A 141 17.13 1.20 -4.99
N ALA A 142 17.71 2.14 -5.73
CA ALA A 142 18.90 2.87 -5.32
C ALA A 142 18.70 3.61 -3.99
N TRP A 143 17.53 4.21 -3.77
CA TRP A 143 17.22 4.91 -2.54
C TRP A 143 17.17 3.97 -1.33
N TYR A 144 16.45 2.85 -1.42
CA TYR A 144 16.33 1.90 -0.30
C TYR A 144 17.63 1.14 -0.01
N VAL A 145 18.42 0.83 -1.03
CA VAL A 145 19.76 0.25 -0.82
C VAL A 145 20.66 1.25 -0.11
N ARG A 146 20.72 2.51 -0.59
CA ARG A 146 21.64 3.51 -0.05
C ARG A 146 21.26 4.02 1.34
N TYR A 147 19.98 4.36 1.53
CA TYR A 147 19.51 5.04 2.74
C TYR A 147 18.71 4.14 3.68
N GLY A 148 18.11 3.07 3.15
CA GLY A 148 17.34 2.11 3.94
C GLY A 148 18.15 0.90 4.43
N GLY A 149 19.39 0.72 3.95
CA GLY A 149 20.22 -0.45 4.28
C GLY A 149 19.64 -1.78 3.80
N MET A 150 18.77 -1.74 2.78
CA MET A 150 18.12 -2.93 2.24
C MET A 150 19.03 -3.68 1.27
N THR A 151 18.80 -4.99 1.16
CA THR A 151 19.32 -5.76 0.02
C THR A 151 18.65 -5.31 -1.26
N GLU A 152 19.33 -5.47 -2.40
CA GLU A 152 18.78 -5.11 -3.70
C GLU A 152 17.47 -5.85 -4.01
N ALA A 153 17.40 -7.15 -3.69
CA ALA A 153 16.18 -7.94 -3.86
C ALA A 153 15.00 -7.41 -3.03
N GLY A 154 15.25 -7.03 -1.76
CA GLY A 154 14.22 -6.43 -0.91
C GLY A 154 13.76 -5.08 -1.44
N ALA A 155 14.69 -4.24 -1.88
CA ALA A 155 14.40 -2.94 -2.47
C ALA A 155 13.61 -3.06 -3.79
N LYS A 156 13.92 -4.06 -4.62
CA LYS A 156 13.17 -4.37 -5.86
C LYS A 156 11.71 -4.73 -5.57
N GLY A 157 11.45 -5.56 -4.56
CA GLY A 157 10.08 -5.89 -4.15
C GLY A 157 9.28 -4.67 -3.68
N ILE A 158 9.92 -3.67 -3.07
CA ILE A 158 9.26 -2.40 -2.73
C ILE A 158 9.04 -1.54 -3.98
N ALA A 159 10.03 -1.47 -4.87
CA ALA A 159 9.90 -0.76 -6.14
C ALA A 159 8.73 -1.29 -6.98
N ASP A 160 8.54 -2.60 -7.03
CA ASP A 160 7.41 -3.23 -7.74
C ASP A 160 6.05 -2.90 -7.09
N GLN A 161 5.99 -2.82 -5.75
CA GLN A 161 4.77 -2.39 -5.04
C GLN A 161 4.43 -0.91 -5.25
N ILE A 162 5.44 -0.04 -5.32
CA ILE A 162 5.25 1.37 -5.65
C ILE A 162 4.84 1.52 -7.13
N ALA A 163 5.50 0.79 -8.03
CA ALA A 163 5.18 0.76 -9.45
C ALA A 163 3.75 0.27 -9.71
N ALA A 164 3.25 -0.71 -8.97
CA ALA A 164 1.86 -1.17 -9.09
C ALA A 164 0.84 -0.03 -8.94
N ARG A 165 1.15 1.02 -8.16
CA ARG A 165 0.25 2.17 -7.96
C ARG A 165 0.46 3.30 -8.97
N HIS A 166 1.69 3.49 -9.45
CA HIS A 166 2.07 4.69 -10.20
C HIS A 166 2.40 4.45 -11.67
N CYS A 167 2.76 3.22 -12.08
CA CYS A 167 3.07 2.93 -13.47
C CYS A 167 1.79 2.67 -14.28
N ARG A 168 1.33 3.69 -15.03
CA ARG A 168 0.09 3.61 -15.82
C ARG A 168 0.28 3.55 -17.34
N GLY A 169 1.52 3.44 -17.82
CA GLY A 169 1.80 3.46 -19.25
C GLY A 169 3.29 3.44 -19.56
N GLY A 170 3.65 4.04 -20.70
CA GLY A 170 5.03 4.18 -21.15
C GLY A 170 5.78 2.85 -21.24
N ASP A 171 6.92 2.78 -20.58
CA ASP A 171 7.82 1.62 -20.54
C ASP A 171 7.41 0.52 -19.53
N SER A 172 6.21 0.60 -18.95
CA SER A 172 5.68 -0.44 -18.04
C SER A 172 5.69 -1.84 -18.68
N THR A 173 6.20 -2.81 -17.92
CA THR A 173 6.23 -4.22 -18.34
C THR A 173 4.85 -4.89 -18.24
N VAL A 174 4.72 -6.11 -18.78
CA VAL A 174 3.50 -6.92 -18.59
C VAL A 174 3.23 -7.18 -17.12
N ALA A 175 4.27 -7.50 -16.34
CA ALA A 175 4.16 -7.74 -14.91
C ALA A 175 3.71 -6.49 -14.14
N ASP A 176 4.24 -5.31 -14.50
CA ASP A 176 3.79 -4.03 -13.90
C ASP A 176 2.29 -3.81 -14.13
N ARG A 177 1.82 -4.00 -15.36
CA ARG A 177 0.39 -3.80 -15.71
C ARG A 177 -0.53 -4.80 -15.01
N VAL A 178 -0.08 -6.05 -14.84
CA VAL A 178 -0.82 -7.06 -14.05
C VAL A 178 -0.88 -6.64 -12.59
N ARG A 179 0.26 -6.25 -11.98
CA ARG A 179 0.28 -5.79 -10.58
C ARG A 179 -0.61 -4.57 -10.38
N THR A 180 -0.62 -3.62 -11.31
CA THR A 180 -1.52 -2.46 -11.27
C THR A 180 -2.97 -2.87 -11.33
N ALA A 181 -3.37 -3.74 -12.26
CA ALA A 181 -4.76 -4.19 -12.33
C ALA A 181 -5.21 -4.97 -11.08
N LEU A 182 -4.32 -5.76 -10.46
CA LEU A 182 -4.56 -6.42 -9.18
C LEU A 182 -4.73 -5.42 -8.03
N ALA A 183 -3.83 -4.45 -7.93
CA ALA A 183 -3.88 -3.40 -6.91
C ALA A 183 -5.14 -2.54 -7.04
N ASP A 184 -5.50 -2.15 -8.26
CA ASP A 184 -6.71 -1.39 -8.57
C ASP A 184 -8.00 -2.14 -8.21
N LEU A 185 -8.05 -3.45 -8.46
CA LEU A 185 -9.19 -4.28 -8.04
C LEU A 185 -9.27 -4.42 -6.51
N ALA A 186 -8.14 -4.57 -5.83
CA ALA A 186 -8.10 -4.65 -4.37
C ALA A 186 -8.53 -3.31 -3.73
N ASP A 187 -8.05 -2.18 -4.24
CA ASP A 187 -8.49 -0.85 -3.82
C ASP A 187 -10.01 -0.68 -4.00
N ALA A 188 -10.53 -1.04 -5.18
CA ALA A 188 -11.95 -0.95 -5.49
C ALA A 188 -12.83 -1.89 -4.65
N ALA A 189 -12.29 -3.04 -4.25
CA ALA A 189 -12.99 -4.05 -3.45
C ALA A 189 -13.09 -3.69 -1.97
N TYR A 190 -12.11 -2.95 -1.41
CA TYR A 190 -12.01 -2.79 0.05
C TYR A 190 -11.90 -1.34 0.56
N VAL A 191 -11.46 -0.39 -0.28
CA VAL A 191 -11.12 0.96 0.19
C VAL A 191 -11.92 2.03 -0.53
N ASN A 192 -11.87 2.03 -1.86
CA ASN A 192 -12.43 3.10 -2.69
C ASN A 192 -13.39 2.50 -3.73
N PRO A 193 -14.69 2.32 -3.41
CA PRO A 193 -15.66 1.72 -4.31
C PRO A 193 -15.65 2.37 -5.70
N ARG A 194 -15.68 1.55 -6.75
CA ARG A 194 -15.67 1.99 -8.16
C ARG A 194 -16.93 1.54 -8.89
N SER A 195 -17.07 1.95 -10.15
CA SER A 195 -18.17 1.52 -10.99
C SER A 195 -18.00 0.06 -11.47
N PRO A 196 -19.07 -0.63 -11.88
CA PRO A 196 -18.96 -1.96 -12.48
C PRO A 196 -18.08 -1.98 -13.74
N ALA A 197 -18.13 -0.91 -14.54
CA ALA A 197 -17.29 -0.77 -15.74
C ALA A 197 -15.80 -0.77 -15.40
N TYR A 198 -15.40 -0.11 -14.30
CA TYR A 198 -14.03 -0.13 -13.81
C TYR A 198 -13.57 -1.54 -13.44
N CYS A 199 -14.39 -2.28 -12.66
CA CYS A 199 -14.10 -3.67 -12.31
C CYS A 199 -13.95 -4.55 -13.56
N THR A 200 -14.83 -4.35 -14.56
CA THR A 200 -14.80 -5.07 -15.85
C THR A 200 -13.49 -4.83 -16.60
N GLU A 201 -13.08 -3.57 -16.73
CA GLU A 201 -11.86 -3.19 -17.45
C GLU A 201 -10.61 -3.81 -16.81
N ARG A 202 -10.50 -3.76 -15.49
CA ARG A 202 -9.35 -4.33 -14.77
C ARG A 202 -9.28 -5.85 -14.86
N LEU A 203 -10.42 -6.54 -14.78
CA LEU A 203 -10.48 -7.98 -15.02
C LEU A 203 -10.09 -8.33 -16.46
N ALA A 204 -10.53 -7.56 -17.46
CA ALA A 204 -10.17 -7.78 -18.86
C ALA A 204 -8.67 -7.61 -19.12
N ILE A 205 -8.02 -6.65 -18.45
CA ILE A 205 -6.55 -6.50 -18.49
C ILE A 205 -5.88 -7.77 -17.97
N LEU A 206 -6.34 -8.31 -16.84
CA LEU A 206 -5.77 -9.52 -16.24
C LEU A 206 -5.98 -10.76 -17.12
N ASP A 207 -7.18 -10.94 -17.65
CA ASP A 207 -7.49 -12.05 -18.56
C ASP A 207 -6.60 -12.01 -19.82
N THR A 208 -6.22 -10.81 -20.28
CA THR A 208 -5.36 -10.61 -21.46
C THR A 208 -3.87 -10.75 -21.15
N LEU A 209 -3.41 -10.21 -20.03
CA LEU A 209 -1.98 -10.06 -19.74
C LEU A 209 -1.41 -11.17 -18.86
N ALA A 210 -2.17 -11.72 -17.91
CA ALA A 210 -1.67 -12.77 -17.02
C ALA A 210 -1.14 -14.02 -17.77
N PRO A 211 -1.78 -14.50 -18.86
CA PRO A 211 -1.23 -15.62 -19.63
C PRO A 211 0.12 -15.34 -20.30
N ARG A 212 0.48 -14.05 -20.46
CA ARG A 212 1.69 -13.57 -21.14
C ARG A 212 2.85 -13.29 -20.17
N LEU A 213 2.65 -13.48 -18.87
CA LEU A 213 3.71 -13.35 -17.88
C LEU A 213 4.79 -14.39 -18.13
N ALA A 214 6.04 -13.96 -18.01
CA ALA A 214 7.19 -14.85 -17.92
C ALA A 214 7.06 -15.77 -16.69
N ASP A 215 7.76 -16.90 -16.69
CA ASP A 215 7.65 -17.89 -15.62
C ASP A 215 8.08 -17.32 -14.25
N ASP A 216 9.18 -16.55 -14.23
CA ASP A 216 9.64 -15.87 -13.01
C ASP A 216 8.58 -14.92 -12.46
N ASP A 217 7.97 -14.09 -13.32
CA ASP A 217 6.90 -13.15 -12.92
C ASP A 217 5.63 -13.88 -12.49
N ARG A 218 5.31 -15.03 -13.11
CA ARG A 218 4.16 -15.86 -12.73
C ARG A 218 4.36 -16.52 -11.36
N SER A 219 5.61 -16.83 -11.02
CA SER A 219 5.99 -17.41 -9.73
C SER A 219 6.06 -16.39 -8.59
N ASP A 220 6.09 -15.09 -8.92
CA ASP A 220 6.05 -13.99 -7.96
C ASP A 220 4.85 -14.17 -7.00
N PRO A 221 5.07 -14.26 -5.67
CA PRO A 221 4.01 -14.53 -4.72
C PRO A 221 2.88 -13.49 -4.70
N THR A 222 3.19 -12.23 -5.00
CA THR A 222 2.21 -11.13 -5.06
C THR A 222 1.32 -11.26 -6.28
N ILE A 223 1.91 -11.53 -7.46
CA ILE A 223 1.13 -11.77 -8.68
C ILE A 223 0.30 -13.05 -8.53
N ARG A 224 0.93 -14.17 -8.17
CA ARG A 224 0.25 -15.46 -8.03
C ARG A 224 -0.88 -15.39 -7.02
N GLY A 225 -0.62 -14.88 -5.82
CA GLY A 225 -1.63 -14.73 -4.78
C GLY A 225 -2.77 -13.80 -5.18
N GLY A 226 -2.47 -12.71 -5.91
CA GLY A 226 -3.50 -11.82 -6.44
C GLY A 226 -4.39 -12.48 -7.50
N LEU A 227 -3.79 -13.25 -8.41
CA LEU A 227 -4.52 -14.03 -9.42
C LEU A 227 -5.38 -15.13 -8.79
N ASP A 228 -4.83 -15.88 -7.83
CA ASP A 228 -5.54 -16.93 -7.08
C ASP A 228 -6.74 -16.34 -6.31
N ALA A 229 -6.64 -15.08 -5.85
CA ALA A 229 -7.70 -14.39 -5.12
C ALA A 229 -8.72 -13.66 -6.02
N LEU A 230 -8.62 -13.75 -7.36
CA LEU A 230 -9.50 -12.98 -8.26
C LEU A 230 -10.98 -13.33 -8.16
N PHE A 231 -11.31 -14.57 -7.81
CA PHE A 231 -12.70 -14.96 -7.56
C PHE A 231 -13.32 -14.11 -6.45
N HIS A 232 -12.54 -13.81 -5.40
CA HIS A 232 -12.98 -13.01 -4.27
C HIS A 232 -12.87 -11.51 -4.57
N THR A 233 -11.67 -11.02 -4.89
CA THR A 233 -11.42 -9.58 -5.07
C THR A 233 -12.21 -9.00 -6.24
N GLY A 234 -12.30 -9.73 -7.36
CA GLY A 234 -13.12 -9.31 -8.50
C GLY A 234 -14.61 -9.26 -8.17
N ALA A 235 -15.12 -10.25 -7.45
CA ALA A 235 -16.52 -10.27 -7.02
C ALA A 235 -16.84 -9.17 -6.00
N ALA A 236 -15.94 -8.93 -5.05
CA ALA A 236 -16.06 -7.86 -4.06
C ALA A 236 -16.09 -6.47 -4.71
N CYS A 237 -15.28 -6.23 -5.74
CA CYS A 237 -15.34 -5.00 -6.54
C CYS A 237 -16.76 -4.74 -7.09
N TYR A 238 -17.38 -5.75 -7.73
CA TYR A 238 -18.74 -5.62 -8.23
C TYR A 238 -19.80 -5.49 -7.13
N ALA A 239 -19.64 -6.21 -6.01
CA ALA A 239 -20.57 -6.14 -4.89
C ALA A 239 -20.59 -4.73 -4.26
N HIS A 240 -19.41 -4.13 -4.05
CA HIS A 240 -19.27 -2.74 -3.61
C HIS A 240 -19.85 -1.74 -4.62
N ALA A 241 -19.85 -2.09 -5.91
CA ALA A 241 -20.49 -1.34 -6.98
C ALA A 241 -21.99 -1.62 -7.14
N ALA A 242 -22.61 -2.36 -6.20
CA ALA A 242 -24.00 -2.79 -6.20
C ALA A 242 -24.44 -3.66 -7.41
N ASP A 243 -23.50 -4.32 -8.09
CA ASP A 243 -23.78 -5.28 -9.17
C ASP A 243 -23.61 -6.73 -8.68
N CYS A 244 -24.57 -7.19 -7.89
CA CYS A 244 -24.54 -8.54 -7.33
C CYS A 244 -24.60 -9.66 -8.39
N GLY A 245 -25.18 -9.37 -9.56
CA GLY A 245 -25.21 -10.32 -10.67
C GLY A 245 -23.80 -10.54 -11.25
N ALA A 246 -23.06 -9.45 -11.50
CA ALA A 246 -21.67 -9.54 -11.95
C ALA A 246 -20.75 -10.09 -10.86
N ALA A 247 -20.99 -9.76 -9.58
CA ALA A 247 -20.26 -10.31 -8.45
C ALA A 247 -20.38 -11.85 -8.43
N TRP A 248 -21.61 -12.38 -8.47
CA TRP A 248 -21.85 -13.83 -8.48
C TRP A 248 -21.22 -14.52 -9.69
N ARG A 249 -21.41 -13.97 -10.90
CA ARG A 249 -20.80 -14.54 -12.12
C ARG A 249 -19.27 -14.60 -12.02
N THR A 250 -18.65 -13.53 -11.52
CA THR A 250 -17.19 -13.43 -11.36
C THR A 250 -16.69 -14.45 -10.35
N TYR A 251 -17.34 -14.53 -9.19
CA TYR A 251 -17.00 -15.48 -8.13
C TYR A 251 -17.10 -16.91 -8.63
N ARG A 252 -18.28 -17.31 -9.15
CA ARG A 252 -18.53 -18.68 -9.61
C ARG A 252 -17.59 -19.13 -10.73
N THR A 253 -17.28 -18.23 -11.66
CA THR A 253 -16.44 -18.57 -12.82
C THR A 253 -14.98 -18.79 -12.43
N ARG A 254 -14.49 -18.06 -11.42
CA ARG A 254 -13.08 -18.06 -11.02
C ARG A 254 -12.82 -18.86 -9.74
N PHE A 255 -13.86 -19.34 -9.06
CA PHE A 255 -13.71 -20.09 -7.80
C PHE A 255 -12.84 -21.33 -8.00
N PRO A 256 -11.80 -21.54 -7.17
CA PRO A 256 -10.97 -22.74 -7.23
C PRO A 256 -11.84 -23.99 -7.05
N ARG A 257 -11.88 -24.87 -8.05
CA ARG A 257 -12.70 -26.07 -7.96
C ARG A 257 -12.00 -27.11 -7.09
N PRO A 258 -12.58 -27.53 -5.96
CA PRO A 258 -12.02 -28.61 -5.17
C PRO A 258 -12.13 -29.94 -5.94
N ASP A 259 -11.06 -30.72 -5.92
CA ASP A 259 -11.04 -32.05 -6.51
C ASP A 259 -11.94 -33.03 -5.72
N GLY A 260 -12.52 -34.00 -6.41
CA GLY A 260 -13.27 -35.10 -5.79
C GLY A 260 -14.71 -34.78 -5.35
N LEU A 261 -15.23 -33.58 -5.61
CA LEU A 261 -16.64 -33.25 -5.37
C LEU A 261 -17.52 -33.50 -6.60
N SER A 262 -18.79 -33.87 -6.37
CA SER A 262 -19.81 -33.87 -7.42
C SER A 262 -20.15 -32.45 -7.86
N ALA A 263 -20.70 -32.28 -9.06
CA ALA A 263 -21.12 -30.96 -9.56
C ALA A 263 -22.11 -30.25 -8.61
N GLU A 264 -23.00 -31.00 -7.97
CA GLU A 264 -23.96 -30.47 -6.98
C GLU A 264 -23.24 -30.02 -5.70
N GLN A 265 -22.29 -30.82 -5.20
CA GLN A 265 -21.48 -30.45 -4.04
C GLN A 265 -20.63 -29.21 -4.33
N THR A 266 -20.01 -29.13 -5.51
CA THR A 266 -19.25 -27.96 -5.95
C THR A 266 -20.13 -26.72 -6.00
N GLU A 267 -21.30 -26.78 -6.65
CA GLU A 267 -22.22 -25.62 -6.74
C GLU A 267 -22.67 -25.17 -5.33
N LYS A 268 -22.97 -26.11 -4.44
CA LYS A 268 -23.32 -25.79 -3.05
C LYS A 268 -22.18 -25.08 -2.33
N VAL A 269 -20.95 -25.59 -2.42
CA VAL A 269 -19.76 -24.96 -1.83
C VAL A 269 -19.56 -23.55 -2.37
N VAL A 270 -19.64 -23.37 -3.69
CA VAL A 270 -19.45 -22.04 -4.32
C VAL A 270 -20.51 -21.04 -3.84
N LYS A 271 -21.79 -21.45 -3.76
CA LYS A 271 -22.87 -20.60 -3.25
C LYS A 271 -22.70 -20.23 -1.78
N ASP A 272 -22.36 -21.21 -0.94
CA ASP A 272 -22.15 -21.00 0.49
C ASP A 272 -20.93 -20.09 0.73
N SER A 273 -19.83 -20.32 0.02
CA SER A 273 -18.63 -19.47 0.11
C SER A 273 -18.88 -18.05 -0.40
N PHE A 274 -19.64 -17.86 -1.47
CA PHE A 274 -20.04 -16.52 -1.94
C PHE A 274 -20.86 -15.78 -0.87
N ALA A 275 -21.88 -16.43 -0.32
CA ALA A 275 -22.74 -15.83 0.70
C ALA A 275 -21.95 -15.47 1.98
N ALA A 276 -20.90 -16.23 2.31
CA ALA A 276 -20.04 -15.95 3.46
C ALA A 276 -19.02 -14.82 3.19
N ALA A 277 -18.46 -14.75 1.98
CA ALA A 277 -17.33 -13.88 1.68
C ALA A 277 -17.74 -12.53 1.05
N ILE A 278 -18.80 -12.50 0.25
CA ILE A 278 -19.24 -11.32 -0.51
C ILE A 278 -20.39 -10.65 0.22
N SER A 279 -20.03 -9.73 1.11
CA SER A 279 -21.01 -8.93 1.88
C SER A 279 -21.82 -8.00 0.99
N GLY A 280 -23.06 -7.69 1.40
CA GLY A 280 -23.94 -6.74 0.71
C GLY A 280 -24.74 -7.31 -0.46
N CYS A 281 -24.44 -8.54 -0.92
CA CYS A 281 -25.22 -9.23 -1.94
C CYS A 281 -26.11 -10.32 -1.35
N PRO A 282 -27.37 -10.47 -1.83
CA PRO A 282 -28.22 -11.57 -1.41
C PRO A 282 -27.64 -12.90 -1.91
N ARG A 283 -28.02 -13.99 -1.22
CA ARG A 283 -27.68 -15.34 -1.66
C ARG A 283 -28.28 -15.61 -3.05
N PRO A 284 -27.48 -16.08 -4.03
CA PRO A 284 -27.93 -16.36 -5.39
C PRO A 284 -28.65 -17.70 -5.56
#